data_AF-A0A6P8IK19-F1
#
_entry.id   AF-A0A6P8IK19-F1
#
_cell.length_a   1.000
_cell.length_b   1.000
_cell.length_c   1.000
_cell.angle_alpha   90.00
_cell.angle_beta   90.00
_cell.angle_gamma   90.00
#
_symmetry.space_group_name_H-M   'P 1'
#
loop_
_entity.id
_entity.type
_entity.pdbx_description
1 polymer ?
#
loop_
_entity_poly.entity_id
_entity_poly.type
_entity_poly.pdbx_seq_one_letter_code
_entity_poly.pdbx_strand_id
1 'polypeptide(L)'
;MTDNLSEHDESEFYYLDEISDTELAQQATYFESNLLNDGEIQKYIRAQQKTSTINKTKYDMNVLKRFLQECGEEREIENIPPTQLDSLLSNFYIKAKKKDNTLYEPDTMSSFSRSIQRYLDDKNAKVNILKDEEFKLSRQALMSRRRELRKEGKGNKPNATVPLTSKDIDAIFNENEFGVHDTEILSRTMWFLLTLHFGHRARHEARQLKFGDVLLKKDEINGEKYVEWFQERETKTRHGDENEHQRAFRPRAYESGDKKCPVVCYKQFVYRSPEEAKSPESPFFLAINHRRMPNDQVWFLNRPMGKNKIDEFLSQATKDLKFTKSKAGHEESSSSCLVKPKKRRFMIESDEED
;
A
#
# COMPACT_ATOMS: atom_id res chain seq x y z
N MET A 1 -28.72 16.93 41.36
CA MET A 1 -29.52 18.00 40.75
C MET A 1 -28.81 18.42 39.47
N THR A 2 -29.46 18.10 38.34
CA THR A 2 -29.30 18.63 36.98
C THR A 2 -27.89 18.54 36.37
N ASP A 3 -27.56 17.44 35.69
CA ASP A 3 -27.87 17.13 34.27
C ASP A 3 -27.22 18.13 33.30
N ASN A 4 -26.11 17.71 32.69
CA ASN A 4 -25.47 18.38 31.56
C ASN A 4 -25.67 17.47 30.33
N LEU A 5 -26.71 17.76 29.56
CA LEU A 5 -27.07 17.05 28.34
C LEU A 5 -26.23 17.57 27.16
N SER A 6 -25.37 16.69 26.65
CA SER A 6 -25.18 16.40 25.22
C SER A 6 -25.37 17.57 24.23
N GLU A 7 -24.28 18.25 23.86
CA GLU A 7 -24.19 18.94 22.57
C GLU A 7 -24.12 17.88 21.46
N HIS A 8 -25.29 17.60 20.88
CA HIS A 8 -25.41 16.90 19.61
C HIS A 8 -24.99 17.88 18.49
N ASP A 9 -24.00 17.48 17.70
CA ASP A 9 -23.62 18.10 16.43
C ASP A 9 -24.86 18.16 15.53
N GLU A 10 -25.41 19.37 15.31
CA GLU A 10 -26.55 19.60 14.44
C GLU A 10 -26.18 19.08 13.05
N SER A 11 -27.00 18.16 12.52
CA SER A 11 -26.73 17.56 11.22
C SER A 11 -26.68 18.66 10.16
N GLU A 12 -25.61 18.65 9.36
CA GLU A 12 -25.39 19.52 8.19
C GLU A 12 -26.35 19.20 7.01
N PHE A 13 -27.55 18.71 7.33
CA PHE A 13 -28.65 18.54 6.40
C PHE A 13 -29.64 19.67 6.62
N TYR A 14 -29.70 20.61 5.67
CA TYR A 14 -30.72 21.65 5.64
C TYR A 14 -32.11 20.98 5.59
N TYR A 15 -32.91 21.22 6.63
CA TYR A 15 -34.32 20.85 6.60
C TYR A 15 -35.02 21.76 5.57
N LEU A 16 -35.67 21.14 4.57
CA LEU A 16 -36.35 21.82 3.46
C LEU A 16 -37.42 22.83 3.90
N ASP A 17 -37.84 22.79 5.17
CA ASP A 17 -38.94 23.59 5.70
C ASP A 17 -38.51 25.04 6.07
N GLU A 18 -37.22 25.39 5.97
CA GLU A 18 -36.69 26.73 6.32
C GLU A 18 -36.17 27.55 5.12
N ILE A 19 -36.25 27.03 3.89
CA ILE A 19 -35.72 27.69 2.68
C ILE A 19 -36.89 28.26 1.86
N SER A 20 -36.83 29.53 1.44
CA SER A 20 -37.88 30.12 0.61
C SER A 20 -37.97 29.43 -0.76
N ASP A 21 -39.17 29.36 -1.35
CA ASP A 21 -39.40 28.75 -2.69
C ASP A 21 -38.44 29.31 -3.77
N THR A 22 -38.07 30.58 -3.63
CA THR A 22 -37.11 31.27 -4.50
C THR A 22 -35.67 30.80 -4.32
N GLU A 23 -35.23 30.55 -3.09
CA GLU A 23 -33.89 30.03 -2.79
C GLU A 23 -33.78 28.55 -3.19
N LEU A 24 -34.84 27.77 -3.00
CA LEU A 24 -34.95 26.38 -3.47
C LEU A 24 -34.82 26.29 -5.01
N ALA A 25 -35.50 27.17 -5.75
CA ALA A 25 -35.41 27.20 -7.20
C ALA A 25 -34.01 27.63 -7.69
N GLN A 26 -33.35 28.58 -7.01
CA GLN A 26 -31.98 28.99 -7.32
C GLN A 26 -30.94 27.91 -6.97
N GLN A 27 -31.11 27.20 -5.86
CA GLN A 27 -30.26 26.07 -5.50
C GLN A 27 -30.46 24.90 -6.45
N ALA A 28 -31.70 24.57 -6.82
CA ALA A 28 -31.99 23.50 -7.77
C ALA A 28 -31.38 23.78 -9.15
N THR A 29 -31.52 25.01 -9.67
CA THR A 29 -30.91 25.43 -10.93
C THR A 29 -29.38 25.46 -10.86
N TYR A 30 -28.80 25.88 -9.74
CA TYR A 30 -27.36 25.81 -9.50
C TYR A 30 -26.85 24.36 -9.44
N PHE A 31 -27.57 23.45 -8.78
CA PHE A 31 -27.24 22.03 -8.72
C PHE A 31 -27.33 21.37 -10.09
N GLU A 32 -28.43 21.57 -10.83
CA GLU A 32 -28.60 21.04 -12.19
C GLU A 32 -27.49 21.53 -13.13
N SER A 33 -27.11 22.80 -13.04
CA SER A 33 -26.03 23.36 -13.86
C SER A 33 -24.62 22.86 -13.51
N ASN A 34 -24.44 22.25 -12.33
CA ASN A 34 -23.16 21.71 -11.83
C ASN A 34 -23.12 20.19 -11.75
N LEU A 35 -24.15 19.48 -12.23
CA LEU A 35 -24.11 18.03 -12.34
C LEU A 35 -23.06 17.62 -13.37
N LEU A 36 -22.11 16.80 -12.95
CA LEU A 36 -21.13 16.19 -13.84
C LEU A 36 -21.85 15.25 -14.82
N ASN A 37 -21.53 15.35 -16.10
CA ASN A 37 -22.04 14.38 -17.06
C ASN A 37 -21.32 13.02 -16.91
N ASP A 38 -21.90 11.97 -17.49
CA ASP A 38 -21.34 10.60 -17.44
C ASP A 38 -19.87 10.53 -17.86
N GLY A 39 -19.45 11.33 -18.82
CA GLY A 39 -18.05 11.39 -19.28
C GLY A 39 -17.11 12.00 -18.23
N GLU A 40 -17.56 13.04 -17.52
CA GLU A 40 -16.81 13.68 -16.42
C GLU A 40 -16.75 12.77 -15.19
N ILE A 41 -17.85 12.09 -14.86
CA ILE A 41 -17.91 11.08 -13.81
C ILE A 41 -16.92 9.95 -14.12
N GLN A 42 -16.93 9.42 -15.35
CA GLN A 42 -15.97 8.39 -15.77
C GLN A 42 -14.53 8.87 -15.73
N LYS A 43 -14.27 10.13 -16.08
CA LYS A 43 -12.93 10.73 -15.99
C LYS A 43 -12.46 10.84 -14.55
N TYR A 44 -13.34 11.24 -13.63
CA TYR A 44 -13.06 11.26 -12.19
C TYR A 44 -12.75 9.86 -11.66
N ILE A 45 -13.61 8.87 -11.97
CA ILE A 45 -13.41 7.46 -11.57
C ILE A 45 -12.06 6.95 -12.10
N ARG A 46 -11.72 7.22 -13.37
CA ARG A 46 -10.43 6.84 -13.96
C ARG A 46 -9.25 7.55 -13.29
N ALA A 47 -9.40 8.81 -12.88
CA ALA A 47 -8.35 9.54 -12.16
C ALA A 47 -8.03 8.92 -10.79
N GLN A 48 -9.00 8.29 -10.14
CA GLN A 48 -8.81 7.57 -8.88
C GLN A 48 -8.19 6.17 -9.07
N GLN A 49 -8.15 5.64 -10.30
CA GLN A 49 -7.53 4.34 -10.55
C GLN A 49 -6.01 4.41 -10.37
N LYS A 50 -5.45 3.40 -9.67
CA LYS A 50 -4.00 3.28 -9.45
C LYS A 50 -3.27 3.21 -10.80
N THR A 51 -2.33 4.13 -11.04
CA THR A 51 -1.51 4.18 -12.28
C THR A 51 -0.81 2.85 -12.59
N SER A 52 -0.36 2.12 -11.57
CA SER A 52 0.25 0.79 -11.75
C SER A 52 -0.71 -0.22 -12.38
N THR A 53 -2.00 -0.14 -12.03
CA THR A 53 -3.05 -1.02 -12.55
C THR A 53 -3.37 -0.66 -14.00
N ILE A 54 -3.46 0.63 -14.33
CA ILE A 54 -3.62 1.12 -15.71
C ILE A 54 -2.46 0.60 -16.59
N ASN A 55 -1.22 0.83 -16.15
CA ASN A 55 -0.04 0.41 -16.89
C ASN A 55 0.03 -1.11 -17.07
N LYS A 56 -0.30 -1.88 -16.04
CA LYS A 56 -0.36 -3.35 -16.12
C LYS A 56 -1.42 -3.81 -17.13
N THR A 57 -2.59 -3.19 -17.11
CA THR A 57 -3.68 -3.49 -18.05
C THR A 57 -3.26 -3.22 -19.47
N LYS A 58 -2.70 -2.04 -19.73
CA LYS A 58 -2.18 -1.67 -21.06
C LYS A 58 -1.12 -2.65 -21.56
N TYR A 59 -0.16 -3.01 -20.71
CA TYR A 59 0.86 -4.00 -21.06
C TYR A 59 0.23 -5.36 -21.40
N ASP A 60 -0.68 -5.86 -20.55
CA ASP A 60 -1.34 -7.15 -20.73
C ASP A 60 -2.18 -7.21 -22.00
N MET A 61 -2.92 -6.13 -22.29
CA MET A 61 -3.71 -6.01 -23.52
C MET A 61 -2.83 -5.95 -24.76
N ASN A 62 -1.65 -5.32 -24.70
CA ASN A 62 -0.69 -5.37 -25.82
C ASN A 62 -0.16 -6.78 -26.07
N VAL A 63 0.06 -7.57 -25.01
CA VAL A 63 0.48 -8.98 -25.14
C VAL A 63 -0.62 -9.80 -25.81
N LEU A 64 -1.87 -9.63 -25.39
CA LEU A 64 -3.03 -10.29 -25.99
C LEU A 64 -3.24 -9.87 -27.44
N LYS A 65 -3.21 -8.56 -27.74
CA LYS A 65 -3.42 -8.03 -29.10
C LYS A 65 -2.40 -8.61 -30.08
N ARG A 66 -1.13 -8.69 -29.68
CA ARG A 66 -0.09 -9.35 -30.49
C ARG A 66 -0.42 -10.83 -30.74
N PHE A 67 -0.84 -11.56 -29.70
CA PHE A 67 -1.22 -12.96 -29.86
C PHE A 67 -2.42 -13.14 -30.80
N LEU A 68 -3.43 -12.28 -30.71
CA LEU A 68 -4.59 -12.31 -31.60
C LEU A 68 -4.19 -12.06 -33.06
N GLN A 69 -3.31 -11.09 -33.31
CA GLN A 69 -2.75 -10.82 -34.63
C GLN A 69 -1.98 -12.02 -35.20
N GLU A 70 -1.18 -12.71 -34.38
CA GLU A 70 -0.50 -13.96 -34.78
C GLU A 70 -1.50 -15.08 -35.14
N CYS A 71 -2.72 -15.05 -34.59
CA CYS A 71 -3.80 -15.97 -34.93
C CYS A 71 -4.65 -15.52 -36.13
N GLY A 72 -4.34 -14.38 -36.75
CA GLY A 72 -5.14 -13.80 -37.84
C GLY A 72 -6.44 -13.12 -37.37
N GLU A 73 -6.55 -12.80 -36.08
CA GLU A 73 -7.71 -12.09 -35.53
C GLU A 73 -7.42 -10.58 -35.46
N GLU A 74 -8.11 -9.82 -36.30
CA GLU A 74 -7.95 -8.37 -36.42
C GLU A 74 -9.02 -7.57 -35.65
N ARG A 75 -10.11 -8.22 -35.22
CA ARG A 75 -11.18 -7.54 -34.48
C ARG A 75 -10.69 -7.12 -33.09
N GLU A 76 -11.20 -5.98 -32.63
CA GLU A 76 -11.04 -5.59 -31.22
C GLU A 76 -11.82 -6.56 -30.32
N ILE A 77 -11.26 -6.87 -29.15
CA ILE A 77 -11.74 -7.97 -28.28
C ILE A 77 -13.20 -7.82 -27.86
N GLU A 78 -13.66 -6.58 -27.64
CA GLU A 78 -15.05 -6.26 -27.27
C GLU A 78 -16.06 -6.58 -28.38
N ASN A 79 -15.61 -6.71 -29.63
CA ASN A 79 -16.45 -6.98 -30.80
C ASN A 79 -16.45 -8.46 -31.22
N ILE A 80 -15.73 -9.32 -30.49
CA ILE A 80 -15.65 -10.76 -30.77
C ILE A 80 -16.82 -11.47 -30.05
N PRO A 81 -17.58 -12.35 -30.74
CA PRO A 81 -18.63 -13.14 -30.09
C PRO A 81 -18.11 -13.96 -28.90
N PRO A 82 -18.86 -14.08 -27.79
CA PRO A 82 -18.37 -14.71 -26.55
C PRO A 82 -17.76 -16.10 -26.74
N THR A 83 -18.39 -16.96 -27.53
CA THR A 83 -17.92 -18.33 -27.80
C THR A 83 -16.60 -18.38 -28.58
N GLN A 84 -16.44 -17.47 -29.55
CA GLN A 84 -15.18 -17.31 -30.30
C GLN A 84 -14.09 -16.75 -29.39
N LEU A 85 -14.44 -15.76 -28.57
CA LEU A 85 -13.52 -15.15 -27.63
C LEU A 85 -13.03 -16.17 -26.59
N ASP A 86 -13.89 -17.03 -26.06
CA ASP A 86 -13.52 -18.11 -25.15
C ASP A 86 -12.50 -19.07 -25.78
N SER A 87 -12.68 -19.43 -27.06
CA SER A 87 -11.73 -20.27 -27.80
C SER A 87 -10.38 -19.58 -28.00
N LEU A 88 -10.37 -18.29 -28.33
CA LEU A 88 -9.16 -17.49 -28.47
C LEU A 88 -8.41 -17.34 -27.14
N LEU A 89 -9.13 -17.05 -26.06
CA LEU A 89 -8.56 -16.95 -24.71
C LEU A 89 -8.01 -18.29 -24.22
N SER A 90 -8.68 -19.41 -24.53
CA SER A 90 -8.18 -20.75 -24.26
C SER A 90 -6.82 -20.99 -24.91
N ASN A 91 -6.70 -20.66 -26.21
CA ASN A 91 -5.45 -20.76 -26.94
C ASN A 91 -4.39 -19.80 -26.38
N PHE A 92 -4.77 -18.58 -26.02
CA PHE A 92 -3.88 -17.61 -25.40
C PHE A 92 -3.28 -18.17 -24.10
N TYR A 93 -4.11 -18.70 -23.20
CA TYR A 93 -3.60 -19.24 -21.94
C TYR A 93 -2.69 -20.44 -22.14
N ILE A 94 -2.92 -21.27 -23.14
CA ILE A 94 -2.07 -22.44 -23.43
C ILE A 94 -0.74 -22.01 -24.07
N LYS A 95 -0.79 -21.12 -25.07
CA LYS A 95 0.33 -20.88 -26.00
C LYS A 95 1.13 -19.60 -25.72
N ALA A 96 0.59 -18.64 -24.97
CA ALA A 96 1.26 -17.35 -24.78
C ALA A 96 2.64 -17.50 -24.10
N LYS A 97 3.63 -16.82 -24.68
CA LYS A 97 5.01 -16.74 -24.18
C LYS A 97 5.50 -15.29 -24.12
N LYS A 98 6.57 -15.06 -23.37
CA LYS A 98 7.28 -13.78 -23.34
C LYS A 98 8.02 -13.55 -24.66
N LYS A 99 8.52 -12.33 -24.86
CA LYS A 99 9.33 -11.96 -26.05
C LYS A 99 10.60 -12.81 -26.21
N ASP A 100 11.17 -13.26 -25.10
CA ASP A 100 12.35 -14.13 -25.04
C ASP A 100 12.01 -15.63 -25.18
N ASN A 101 10.78 -15.97 -25.59
CA ASN A 101 10.23 -17.33 -25.65
C ASN A 101 10.14 -18.07 -24.31
N THR A 102 10.43 -17.41 -23.17
CA THR A 102 10.25 -18.02 -21.86
C THR A 102 8.77 -18.07 -21.46
N LEU A 103 8.41 -19.07 -20.65
CA LEU A 103 7.05 -19.21 -20.15
C LEU A 103 6.76 -18.17 -19.05
N TYR A 104 5.51 -17.70 -19.02
CA TYR A 104 5.00 -16.86 -17.93
C TYR A 104 4.90 -17.63 -16.61
N GLU A 105 4.90 -16.89 -15.50
CA GLU A 105 4.64 -17.45 -14.17
C GLU A 105 3.14 -17.75 -13.97
N PRO A 106 2.77 -18.77 -13.16
CA PRO A 106 1.37 -19.12 -12.91
C PRO A 106 0.48 -17.95 -12.48
N ASP A 107 1.00 -17.05 -11.66
CA ASP A 107 0.25 -15.86 -11.20
C ASP A 107 0.16 -14.77 -12.27
N THR A 108 1.15 -14.71 -13.18
CA THR A 108 1.07 -13.81 -14.34
C THR A 108 -0.08 -14.23 -15.25
N MET A 109 -0.28 -15.53 -15.45
CA MET A 109 -1.42 -16.05 -16.22
C MET A 109 -2.76 -15.61 -15.64
N SER A 110 -2.93 -15.70 -14.31
CA SER A 110 -4.12 -15.18 -13.64
C SER A 110 -4.24 -13.66 -13.66
N SER A 111 -3.14 -12.93 -13.79
CA SER A 111 -3.16 -11.48 -13.92
C SER A 111 -3.69 -11.03 -15.28
N PHE A 112 -3.40 -11.77 -16.36
CA PHE A 112 -3.95 -11.49 -17.69
C PHE A 112 -5.48 -11.48 -17.67
N SER A 113 -6.12 -12.52 -17.11
CA SER A 113 -7.59 -12.59 -17.06
C SER A 113 -8.22 -11.39 -16.35
N ARG A 114 -7.61 -10.93 -15.26
CA ARG A 114 -8.09 -9.75 -14.52
C ARG A 114 -7.90 -8.45 -15.29
N SER A 115 -6.81 -8.34 -16.05
CA SER A 115 -6.56 -7.19 -16.92
C SER A 115 -7.50 -7.17 -18.11
N ILE A 116 -7.77 -8.33 -18.71
CA ILE A 116 -8.72 -8.47 -19.83
C ILE A 116 -10.13 -8.13 -19.35
N GLN A 117 -10.58 -8.70 -18.22
CA GLN A 117 -11.90 -8.35 -17.67
C GLN A 117 -12.03 -6.85 -17.40
N ARG A 118 -11.03 -6.25 -16.74
CA ARG A 118 -11.04 -4.81 -16.48
C ARG A 118 -11.10 -3.99 -17.77
N TYR A 119 -10.38 -4.40 -18.81
CA TYR A 119 -10.46 -3.74 -20.11
C TYR A 119 -11.86 -3.86 -20.74
N LEU A 120 -12.50 -5.03 -20.63
CA LEU A 120 -13.86 -5.27 -21.13
C LEU A 120 -14.89 -4.42 -20.35
N ASP A 121 -14.73 -4.33 -19.03
CA ASP A 121 -15.55 -3.46 -18.17
C ASP A 121 -15.40 -1.98 -18.57
N ASP A 122 -14.15 -1.51 -18.77
CA ASP A 122 -13.85 -0.14 -19.23
C ASP A 122 -14.45 0.18 -20.62
N LYS A 123 -14.74 -0.86 -21.42
CA LYS A 123 -15.40 -0.78 -22.73
C LYS A 123 -16.91 -1.03 -22.67
N ASN A 124 -17.48 -1.17 -21.48
CA ASN A 124 -18.90 -1.49 -21.25
C ASN A 124 -19.34 -2.78 -21.97
N ALA A 125 -18.43 -3.74 -22.14
CA ALA A 125 -18.76 -5.03 -22.71
C ALA A 125 -19.65 -5.79 -21.73
N LYS A 126 -20.76 -6.36 -22.21
CA LYS A 126 -21.76 -7.08 -21.39
C LYS A 126 -21.36 -8.55 -21.16
N VAL A 127 -20.08 -8.78 -20.88
CA VAL A 127 -19.53 -10.12 -20.67
C VAL A 127 -18.58 -10.13 -19.48
N ASN A 128 -18.58 -11.22 -18.74
CA ASN A 128 -17.70 -11.49 -17.64
C ASN A 128 -16.93 -12.79 -17.87
N ILE A 129 -15.72 -12.67 -18.42
CA ILE A 129 -14.85 -13.81 -18.73
C ILE A 129 -14.45 -14.60 -17.47
N LEU A 130 -14.59 -14.00 -16.29
CA LEU A 130 -14.26 -14.63 -15.01
C LEU A 130 -15.41 -15.46 -14.44
N LYS A 131 -16.66 -15.24 -14.88
CA LYS A 131 -17.85 -15.85 -14.26
C LYS A 131 -18.80 -16.50 -15.28
N ASP A 132 -19.03 -15.87 -16.42
CA ASP A 132 -20.08 -16.28 -17.37
C ASP A 132 -19.82 -17.67 -17.95
N GLU A 133 -20.88 -18.45 -18.17
CA GLU A 133 -20.77 -19.85 -18.60
C GLU A 133 -20.13 -19.99 -19.99
N GLU A 134 -20.31 -19.00 -20.88
CA GLU A 134 -19.69 -18.95 -22.21
C GLU A 134 -18.16 -19.00 -22.14
N PHE A 135 -17.55 -18.62 -21.00
CA PHE A 135 -16.10 -18.58 -20.82
C PHE A 135 -15.53 -19.77 -20.02
N LYS A 136 -16.29 -20.87 -19.91
CA LYS A 136 -15.89 -22.03 -19.13
C LYS A 136 -14.61 -22.69 -19.65
N LEU A 137 -14.43 -22.79 -20.97
CA LEU A 137 -13.27 -23.48 -21.55
C LEU A 137 -11.98 -22.70 -21.25
N SER A 138 -11.98 -21.38 -21.43
CA SER A 138 -10.80 -20.55 -21.16
C SER A 138 -10.42 -20.53 -19.69
N ARG A 139 -11.41 -20.56 -18.78
CA ARG A 139 -11.14 -20.74 -17.34
C ARG A 139 -10.50 -22.09 -17.04
N GLN A 140 -10.98 -23.18 -17.65
CA GLN A 140 -10.38 -24.50 -17.50
C GLN A 140 -8.97 -24.57 -18.10
N ALA A 141 -8.76 -23.96 -19.27
CA ALA A 141 -7.46 -23.86 -19.92
C ALA A 141 -6.45 -23.10 -19.03
N LEU A 142 -6.86 -21.98 -18.45
CA LEU A 142 -6.06 -21.22 -17.49
C LEU A 142 -5.71 -22.06 -16.25
N MET A 143 -6.67 -22.75 -15.66
CA MET A 143 -6.43 -23.61 -14.50
C MET A 143 -5.43 -24.73 -14.81
N SER A 144 -5.63 -25.42 -15.94
CA SER A 144 -4.76 -26.49 -16.42
C SER A 144 -3.35 -25.98 -16.69
N ARG A 145 -3.20 -24.85 -17.39
CA ARG A 145 -1.90 -24.22 -17.64
C ARG A 145 -1.18 -23.86 -16.34
N ARG A 146 -1.87 -23.29 -15.36
CA ARG A 146 -1.27 -22.98 -14.06
C ARG A 146 -0.80 -24.24 -13.33
N ARG A 147 -1.52 -25.36 -13.45
CA ARG A 147 -1.12 -26.64 -12.86
C ARG A 147 0.14 -27.18 -13.55
N GLU A 148 0.18 -27.13 -14.87
CA GLU A 148 1.35 -27.53 -15.67
C GLU A 148 2.60 -26.71 -15.29
N LEU A 149 2.51 -25.38 -15.30
CA LEU A 149 3.61 -24.49 -14.93
C LEU A 149 4.15 -24.79 -13.51
N ARG A 150 3.28 -25.11 -12.55
CA ARG A 150 3.72 -25.51 -11.20
C ARG A 150 4.45 -26.85 -11.18
N LYS A 151 4.03 -27.82 -12.01
CA LYS A 151 4.74 -29.11 -12.15
C LYS A 151 6.13 -28.91 -12.74
N GLU A 152 6.31 -27.93 -13.62
CA GLU A 152 7.60 -27.51 -14.17
C GLU A 152 8.46 -26.68 -13.18
N GLY A 153 8.00 -26.50 -11.93
CA GLY A 153 8.73 -25.76 -10.91
C GLY A 153 8.56 -24.24 -10.95
N LYS A 154 7.71 -23.69 -11.84
CA LYS A 154 7.37 -22.26 -11.85
C LYS A 154 6.39 -21.91 -10.73
N GLY A 155 6.40 -20.65 -10.31
CA GLY A 155 5.62 -20.15 -9.17
C GLY A 155 6.25 -20.46 -7.81
N ASN A 156 7.35 -21.24 -7.78
CA ASN A 156 8.20 -21.29 -6.60
C ASN A 156 8.81 -19.91 -6.38
N LYS A 157 8.81 -19.44 -5.13
CA LYS A 157 9.39 -18.16 -4.72
C LYS A 157 10.71 -18.47 -4.00
N PRO A 158 11.79 -18.83 -4.72
CA PRO A 158 13.06 -19.22 -4.08
C PRO A 158 13.63 -18.07 -3.26
N ASN A 159 13.44 -16.83 -3.73
CA ASN A 159 13.83 -15.62 -3.03
C ASN A 159 12.70 -15.09 -2.12
N ALA A 160 11.91 -16.01 -1.56
CA ALA A 160 10.86 -15.63 -0.61
C ALA A 160 11.49 -14.95 0.59
N THR A 161 10.91 -13.81 0.93
CA THR A 161 11.43 -12.94 1.96
C THR A 161 11.25 -13.58 3.34
N VAL A 162 12.32 -13.68 4.13
CA VAL A 162 12.29 -14.29 5.47
C VAL A 162 11.96 -13.22 6.53
N PRO A 163 11.11 -13.53 7.53
CA PRO A 163 10.84 -12.64 8.66
C PRO A 163 12.12 -12.25 9.41
N LEU A 164 12.28 -10.98 9.78
CA LEU A 164 13.24 -10.63 10.83
C LEU A 164 12.77 -11.17 12.20
N THR A 165 13.65 -11.86 12.91
CA THR A 165 13.43 -12.25 14.31
C THR A 165 13.83 -11.13 15.26
N SER A 166 13.40 -11.19 16.53
CA SER A 166 13.84 -10.22 17.54
C SER A 166 15.38 -10.18 17.67
N LYS A 167 16.05 -11.32 17.53
CA LYS A 167 17.52 -11.42 17.56
C LYS A 167 18.16 -10.72 16.38
N ASP A 168 17.58 -10.83 15.19
CA ASP A 168 18.07 -10.13 14.00
C ASP A 168 17.92 -8.61 14.19
N ILE A 169 16.80 -8.16 14.76
CA ILE A 169 16.57 -6.75 15.08
C ILE A 169 17.61 -6.27 16.10
N ASP A 170 17.85 -7.03 17.17
CA ASP A 170 18.89 -6.71 18.16
C ASP A 170 20.28 -6.60 17.51
N ALA A 171 20.63 -7.52 16.62
CA ALA A 171 21.89 -7.49 15.89
C ALA A 171 22.01 -6.21 15.04
N ILE A 172 20.97 -5.82 14.30
CA ILE A 172 20.97 -4.58 13.51
C ILE A 172 21.24 -3.35 14.39
N PHE A 173 20.60 -3.25 15.56
CA PHE A 173 20.83 -2.14 16.48
C PHE A 173 22.21 -2.19 17.17
N ASN A 174 22.75 -3.38 17.41
CA ASN A 174 24.06 -3.54 18.06
C ASN A 174 25.23 -3.24 17.13
N GLU A 175 25.10 -3.57 15.84
CA GLU A 175 26.07 -3.22 14.79
C GLU A 175 25.92 -1.76 14.32
N ASN A 176 25.09 -0.95 15.00
CA ASN A 176 24.82 0.46 14.68
C ASN A 176 24.17 0.69 13.31
N GLU A 177 23.66 -0.34 12.63
CA GLU A 177 22.92 -0.19 11.38
C GLU A 177 21.56 0.48 11.57
N PHE A 178 21.04 0.44 12.80
CA PHE A 178 19.97 1.31 13.30
C PHE A 178 20.45 2.16 14.49
N GLY A 179 19.90 3.36 14.60
CA GLY A 179 20.26 4.35 15.61
C GLY A 179 19.94 5.79 15.19
N VAL A 180 20.50 6.75 15.91
CA VAL A 180 20.22 8.19 15.75
C VAL A 180 21.46 9.03 15.42
N HIS A 181 22.59 8.37 15.16
CA HIS A 181 23.92 8.98 15.09
C HIS A 181 24.35 9.42 13.69
N ASP A 182 23.74 8.90 12.62
CA ASP A 182 23.94 9.33 11.24
C ASP A 182 22.60 9.62 10.56
N THR A 183 22.62 10.44 9.51
CA THR A 183 21.42 10.86 8.79
C THR A 183 20.72 9.75 8.03
N GLU A 184 21.46 8.86 7.35
CA GLU A 184 20.85 7.72 6.66
C GLU A 184 20.30 6.73 7.69
N ILE A 185 21.08 6.47 8.73
CA ILE A 185 20.74 5.55 9.83
C ILE A 185 19.51 6.03 10.59
N LEU A 186 19.42 7.32 10.92
CA LEU A 186 18.27 7.94 11.58
C LEU A 186 16.99 7.79 10.74
N SER A 187 17.06 8.10 9.45
CA SER A 187 15.91 7.97 8.53
C SER A 187 15.42 6.53 8.46
N ARG A 188 16.35 5.61 8.26
CA ARG A 188 16.08 4.18 8.15
C ARG A 188 15.55 3.59 9.46
N THR A 189 16.06 4.06 10.61
CA THR A 189 15.59 3.62 11.93
C THR A 189 14.18 4.13 12.19
N MET A 190 13.89 5.40 11.90
CA MET A 190 12.54 5.94 12.03
C MET A 190 11.56 5.17 11.16
N TRP A 191 11.92 4.92 9.89
CA TRP A 191 11.16 4.08 8.98
C TRP A 191 10.88 2.69 9.57
N PHE A 192 11.90 2.02 10.08
CA PHE A 192 11.75 0.69 10.67
C PHE A 192 10.80 0.70 11.87
N LEU A 193 10.95 1.66 12.79
CA LEU A 193 10.11 1.77 13.99
C LEU A 193 8.65 2.08 13.64
N LEU A 194 8.41 2.95 12.66
CA LEU A 194 7.06 3.16 12.14
C LEU A 194 6.48 1.88 11.54
N THR A 195 7.27 1.05 10.84
CA THR A 195 6.78 -0.22 10.29
C THR A 195 6.54 -1.24 11.39
N LEU A 196 7.41 -1.30 12.40
CA LEU A 196 7.30 -2.23 13.52
C LEU A 196 6.06 -1.96 14.37
N HIS A 197 5.87 -0.71 14.81
CA HIS A 197 4.77 -0.35 15.72
C HIS A 197 3.45 -0.13 14.99
N PHE A 198 3.50 0.44 13.79
CA PHE A 198 2.28 0.81 13.08
C PHE A 198 1.97 -0.11 11.91
N GLY A 199 2.87 -0.98 11.45
CA GLY A 199 2.55 -1.91 10.36
C GLY A 199 2.26 -1.22 9.02
N HIS A 200 2.74 0.01 8.84
CA HIS A 200 2.59 0.76 7.60
C HIS A 200 3.46 0.17 6.49
N ARG A 201 3.05 0.36 5.23
CA ARG A 201 3.76 -0.21 4.08
C ARG A 201 5.08 0.51 3.84
N ALA A 202 6.13 -0.30 3.88
CA ALA A 202 7.54 0.01 3.64
C ALA A 202 7.84 1.07 2.56
N ARG A 203 7.17 1.06 1.40
CA ARG A 203 7.63 1.86 0.25
C ARG A 203 6.71 3.02 -0.13
N HIS A 204 5.52 2.69 -0.64
CA HIS A 204 4.61 3.70 -1.19
C HIS A 204 3.98 4.57 -0.10
N GLU A 205 3.51 3.93 0.97
CA GLU A 205 2.88 4.63 2.10
C GLU A 205 3.90 5.46 2.86
N ALA A 206 5.10 4.91 3.13
CA ALA A 206 6.21 5.69 3.69
C ALA A 206 6.52 6.95 2.87
N ARG A 207 6.57 6.89 1.54
CA ARG A 207 6.80 8.08 0.71
C ARG A 207 5.67 9.12 0.77
N GLN A 208 4.44 8.69 0.97
CA GLN A 208 3.25 9.55 1.00
C GLN A 208 2.96 10.11 2.39
N LEU A 209 3.58 9.55 3.42
CA LEU A 209 3.46 9.95 4.80
C LEU A 209 3.82 11.44 4.96
N LYS A 210 3.01 12.17 5.72
CA LYS A 210 3.22 13.58 6.02
C LYS A 210 3.52 13.80 7.51
N PHE A 211 4.11 14.94 7.86
CA PHE A 211 4.39 15.29 9.25
C PHE A 211 3.14 15.32 10.14
N GLY A 212 1.98 15.74 9.60
CA GLY A 212 0.72 15.74 10.33
C GLY A 212 0.14 14.35 10.61
N ASP A 213 0.62 13.32 9.91
CA ASP A 213 0.09 11.96 10.05
C ASP A 213 0.66 11.25 11.29
N VAL A 214 1.85 11.66 11.77
CA VAL A 214 2.56 11.05 12.90
C VAL A 214 2.99 12.11 13.91
N LEU A 215 2.42 12.05 15.12
CA LEU A 215 2.58 13.09 16.14
C LEU A 215 3.19 12.55 17.42
N LEU A 216 4.05 13.35 18.06
CA LEU A 216 4.48 13.10 19.43
C LEU A 216 3.44 13.65 20.41
N LYS A 217 2.95 12.80 21.30
CA LYS A 217 1.98 13.14 22.34
C LYS A 217 2.46 12.67 23.71
N LYS A 218 1.76 13.13 24.75
CA LYS A 218 1.94 12.74 26.13
C LYS A 218 0.61 12.19 26.63
N ASP A 219 0.64 11.08 27.33
CA ASP A 219 -0.54 10.50 27.95
C ASP A 219 -0.88 11.31 29.19
N GLU A 220 -2.15 11.69 29.33
CA GLU A 220 -2.61 12.58 30.38
C GLU A 220 -2.65 11.91 31.74
N ILE A 221 -2.75 10.57 31.77
CA ILE A 221 -2.91 9.79 33.02
C ILE A 221 -1.54 9.47 33.62
N ASN A 222 -0.67 8.82 32.86
CA ASN A 222 0.63 8.34 33.36
C ASN A 222 1.79 9.29 33.01
N GLY A 223 1.55 10.30 32.17
CA GLY A 223 2.56 11.27 31.74
C GLY A 223 3.58 10.73 30.73
N GLU A 224 3.40 9.50 30.23
CA GLU A 224 4.34 8.87 29.30
C GLU A 224 4.23 9.48 27.90
N LYS A 225 5.38 9.66 27.26
CA LYS A 225 5.42 10.15 25.88
C LYS A 225 5.23 8.98 24.92
N TYR A 226 4.52 9.23 23.84
CA TYR A 226 4.31 8.26 22.77
C TYR A 226 4.24 8.93 21.41
N VAL A 227 4.60 8.19 20.37
CA VAL A 227 4.33 8.54 18.98
C VAL A 227 2.99 7.94 18.59
N GLU A 228 2.10 8.73 18.01
CA GLU A 228 0.78 8.29 17.52
C GLU A 228 0.71 8.42 16.01
N TRP A 229 0.19 7.39 15.35
CA TRP A 229 -0.28 7.55 13.97
C TRP A 229 -1.67 8.21 14.02
N PHE A 230 -1.68 9.54 13.89
CA PHE A 230 -2.86 10.36 14.12
C PHE A 230 -3.85 10.29 12.97
N GLN A 231 -3.35 10.40 11.72
CA GLN A 231 -4.17 10.37 10.52
C GLN A 231 -3.72 9.25 9.58
N GLU A 232 -4.56 8.25 9.42
CA GLU A 232 -4.32 7.18 8.46
C GLU A 232 -4.91 7.56 7.10
N ARG A 233 -4.05 7.94 6.15
CA ARG A 233 -4.47 8.22 4.77
C ARG A 233 -4.71 6.92 4.01
N GLU A 234 -5.61 6.95 3.02
CA GLU A 234 -5.95 5.76 2.23
C GLU A 234 -4.70 5.05 1.68
N THR A 235 -4.71 3.71 1.74
CA THR A 235 -3.59 2.89 1.25
C THR A 235 -4.09 1.87 0.24
N LYS A 236 -3.15 1.22 -0.47
CA LYS A 236 -3.47 0.22 -1.50
C LYS A 236 -4.39 -0.93 -1.02
N THR A 237 -4.52 -1.20 0.28
CA THR A 237 -5.43 -2.26 0.83
C THR A 237 -6.38 -1.72 1.88
N ARG A 238 -6.57 -0.42 1.94
CA ARG A 238 -7.49 0.25 2.85
C ARG A 238 -8.21 1.32 2.02
N HIS A 239 -9.21 0.86 1.29
CA HIS A 239 -10.06 1.65 0.37
C HIS A 239 -11.27 2.19 1.15
N GLY A 240 -11.74 3.41 0.90
CA GLY A 240 -12.94 3.96 1.55
C GLY A 240 -14.27 3.28 1.18
N ASP A 241 -14.32 1.95 1.08
CA ASP A 241 -15.56 1.19 0.97
C ASP A 241 -16.28 1.22 2.33
N GLU A 242 -17.61 1.33 2.30
CA GLU A 242 -18.49 1.76 3.41
C GLU A 242 -18.42 0.96 4.71
N ASN A 243 -17.63 -0.13 4.80
CA ASN A 243 -17.60 -0.99 5.98
C ASN A 243 -16.23 -1.55 6.37
N GLU A 244 -15.14 -1.04 5.83
CA GLU A 244 -13.84 -1.59 6.21
C GLU A 244 -12.74 -0.55 6.00
N HIS A 245 -11.82 -0.45 6.97
CA HIS A 245 -10.39 -0.16 6.76
C HIS A 245 -9.75 1.02 7.51
N GLN A 246 -10.47 1.85 8.28
CA GLN A 246 -9.79 2.61 9.34
C GLN A 246 -9.62 1.69 10.57
N ARG A 247 -8.47 1.79 11.25
CA ARG A 247 -8.31 1.05 12.50
C ARG A 247 -9.33 1.58 13.50
N ALA A 248 -9.95 0.67 14.26
CA ALA A 248 -10.81 1.03 15.39
C ALA A 248 -10.11 1.90 16.46
N PHE A 249 -8.78 2.04 16.39
CA PHE A 249 -7.99 2.87 17.27
C PHE A 249 -6.79 3.47 16.54
N ARG A 250 -6.34 4.65 16.99
CA ARG A 250 -5.07 5.23 16.57
C ARG A 250 -3.91 4.49 17.25
N PRO A 251 -3.01 3.84 16.50
CA PRO A 251 -1.95 3.06 17.10
C PRO A 251 -0.90 3.99 17.73
N ARG A 252 -0.39 3.59 18.90
CA ARG A 252 0.56 4.34 19.71
C ARG A 252 1.84 3.54 19.95
N ALA A 253 2.97 4.22 20.01
CA ALA A 253 4.28 3.66 20.28
C ALA A 253 4.94 4.43 21.43
N TYR A 254 4.93 3.83 22.62
CA TYR A 254 5.37 4.46 23.86
C TYR A 254 6.90 4.49 23.99
N GLU A 255 7.40 5.39 24.84
CA GLU A 255 8.82 5.48 25.20
C GLU A 255 9.28 4.17 25.90
N SER A 256 10.30 3.50 25.35
CA SER A 256 10.73 2.16 25.82
C SER A 256 12.07 2.15 26.56
N GLY A 257 12.72 3.30 26.73
CA GLY A 257 14.00 3.44 27.44
C GLY A 257 15.21 2.72 26.78
N ASP A 258 15.02 2.00 25.69
CA ASP A 258 16.03 1.23 24.99
C ASP A 258 16.47 1.89 23.67
N LYS A 259 17.43 1.27 22.97
CA LYS A 259 17.92 1.75 21.66
C LYS A 259 16.83 1.76 20.57
N LYS A 260 15.73 1.02 20.79
CA LYS A 260 14.61 0.89 19.85
C LYS A 260 13.50 1.91 20.14
N CYS A 261 13.74 2.85 21.05
CA CYS A 261 12.73 3.79 21.49
C CYS A 261 12.20 4.66 20.34
N PRO A 262 10.90 4.52 19.97
CA PRO A 262 10.30 5.27 18.88
C PRO A 262 10.25 6.77 19.20
N VAL A 263 10.04 7.14 20.46
CA VAL A 263 9.96 8.52 20.92
C VAL A 263 11.31 9.23 20.80
N VAL A 264 12.41 8.58 21.21
CA VAL A 264 13.76 9.16 21.10
C VAL A 264 14.15 9.33 19.63
N CYS A 265 13.91 8.31 18.81
CA CYS A 265 14.18 8.37 17.37
C CYS A 265 13.38 9.49 16.69
N TYR A 266 12.08 9.61 17.00
CA TYR A 266 11.21 10.65 16.44
C TYR A 266 11.66 12.05 16.84
N LYS A 267 11.96 12.28 18.13
CA LYS A 267 12.47 13.59 18.61
C LYS A 267 13.72 13.99 17.84
N GLN A 268 14.67 13.07 17.66
CA GLN A 268 15.88 13.35 16.90
C GLN A 268 15.57 13.62 15.42
N PHE A 269 14.70 12.82 14.80
CA PHE A 269 14.31 13.00 13.40
C PHE A 269 13.71 14.40 13.16
N VAL A 270 12.79 14.85 14.02
CA VAL A 270 12.20 16.19 13.95
C VAL A 270 13.24 17.27 14.24
N TYR A 271 14.09 17.11 15.26
CA TYR A 271 15.13 18.08 15.62
C TYR A 271 16.13 18.34 14.49
N ARG A 272 16.47 17.29 13.73
CA ARG A 272 17.39 17.33 12.59
C ARG A 272 16.71 17.74 11.27
N SER A 273 15.38 17.89 11.26
CA SER A 273 14.61 18.32 10.09
C SER A 273 14.58 19.85 9.97
N PRO A 274 14.62 20.40 8.75
CA PRO A 274 14.48 21.84 8.52
C PRO A 274 13.10 22.32 8.98
N GLU A 275 13.01 23.57 9.47
CA GLU A 275 11.78 24.11 10.06
C GLU A 275 10.64 24.18 9.05
N GLU A 276 10.97 24.54 7.80
CA GLU A 276 10.02 24.65 6.70
C GLU A 276 9.39 23.29 6.32
N ALA A 277 10.03 22.18 6.71
CA ALA A 277 9.53 20.84 6.44
C ALA A 277 8.63 20.29 7.56
N LYS A 278 8.44 20.99 8.68
CA LYS A 278 7.63 20.51 9.82
C LYS A 278 6.13 20.85 9.70
N SER A 279 5.72 21.48 8.60
CA SER A 279 4.30 21.72 8.31
C SER A 279 3.53 20.38 8.25
N PRO A 280 2.26 20.32 8.72
CA PRO A 280 1.46 19.09 8.68
C PRO A 280 1.37 18.44 7.30
N GLU A 281 1.40 19.25 6.23
CA GLU A 281 1.28 18.79 4.85
C GLU A 281 2.63 18.52 4.16
N SER A 282 3.74 18.75 4.84
CA SER A 282 5.08 18.45 4.32
C SER A 282 5.36 16.94 4.37
N PRO A 283 6.16 16.41 3.41
CA PRO A 283 6.54 15.00 3.41
C PRO A 283 7.31 14.63 4.70
N PHE A 284 6.97 13.50 5.32
CA PHE A 284 7.62 13.01 6.54
C PHE A 284 9.06 12.55 6.25
N PHE A 285 9.24 11.66 5.27
CA PHE A 285 10.58 11.22 4.88
C PHE A 285 11.20 12.20 3.89
N LEU A 286 12.20 12.95 4.38
CA LEU A 286 12.89 14.00 3.66
C LEU A 286 14.17 13.50 2.99
N ALA A 287 14.57 14.12 1.89
CA ALA A 287 15.82 13.78 1.23
C ALA A 287 17.03 14.15 2.09
N ILE A 288 18.06 13.30 2.06
CA ILE A 288 19.31 13.50 2.82
C ILE A 288 20.08 14.70 2.24
N ASN A 289 20.58 15.58 3.12
CA ASN A 289 21.52 16.62 2.73
C ASN A 289 22.96 16.06 2.76
N HIS A 290 23.48 15.69 1.59
CA HIS A 290 24.86 15.19 1.44
C HIS A 290 25.92 16.30 1.45
N ARG A 291 25.52 17.58 1.37
CA ARG A 291 26.43 18.74 1.37
C ARG A 291 26.60 19.37 2.76
N ARG A 292 25.97 18.79 3.78
CA ARG A 292 26.04 19.27 5.16
C ARG A 292 27.46 19.13 5.71
N MET A 293 27.83 20.02 6.61
CA MET A 293 29.01 19.84 7.46
C MET A 293 28.70 18.87 8.60
N PRO A 294 29.71 18.15 9.16
CA PRO A 294 29.48 17.18 10.24
C PRO A 294 28.76 17.74 11.47
N ASN A 295 28.95 19.03 11.78
CA ASN A 295 28.36 19.69 12.95
C ASN A 295 27.02 20.37 12.68
N ASP A 296 26.49 20.30 11.46
CA ASP A 296 25.22 20.94 11.13
C ASP A 296 24.08 20.31 11.94
N GLN A 297 23.19 21.16 12.46
CA GLN A 297 21.96 20.69 13.10
C GLN A 297 21.04 20.04 12.06
N VAL A 298 20.86 20.69 10.91
CA VAL A 298 19.90 20.27 9.89
C VAL A 298 20.54 19.24 8.96
N TRP A 299 19.94 18.06 8.91
CA TRP A 299 20.47 16.91 8.16
C TRP A 299 19.71 16.63 6.87
N PHE A 300 18.50 17.16 6.74
CA PHE A 300 17.59 16.90 5.64
C PHE A 300 17.33 18.13 4.78
N LEU A 301 16.93 17.88 3.53
CA LEU A 301 16.45 18.90 2.59
C LEU A 301 14.92 18.92 2.62
N ASN A 302 14.31 20.10 2.45
CA ASN A 302 12.86 20.25 2.34
C ASN A 302 12.34 19.75 0.98
N ARG A 303 12.43 18.43 0.75
CA ARG A 303 11.93 17.73 -0.42
C ARG A 303 11.72 16.24 -0.09
N PRO A 304 10.75 15.56 -0.71
CA PRO A 304 10.46 14.16 -0.39
C PRO A 304 11.62 13.22 -0.78
N MET A 305 11.86 12.21 0.05
CA MET A 305 12.83 11.16 -0.25
C MET A 305 12.38 10.29 -1.45
N GLY A 306 13.34 9.84 -2.25
CA GLY A 306 13.14 8.90 -3.34
C GLY A 306 12.50 7.59 -2.90
N LYS A 307 11.44 7.12 -3.59
CA LYS A 307 10.78 5.83 -3.26
C LYS A 307 11.72 4.62 -3.35
N ASN A 308 12.79 4.73 -4.14
CA ASN A 308 13.79 3.66 -4.29
C ASN A 308 14.78 3.69 -3.11
N LYS A 309 15.20 4.89 -2.66
CA LYS A 309 16.05 5.03 -1.47
C LYS A 309 15.36 4.50 -0.20
N ILE A 310 14.05 4.73 -0.06
CA ILE A 310 13.25 4.12 1.02
C ILE A 310 13.21 2.59 0.89
N ASP A 311 13.06 2.06 -0.34
CA ASP A 311 13.02 0.61 -0.62
C ASP A 311 14.33 -0.08 -0.22
N GLU A 312 15.46 0.65 -0.29
CA GLU A 312 16.78 0.15 0.04
C GLU A 312 17.05 0.09 1.55
N PHE A 313 16.27 0.76 2.39
CA PHE A 313 16.54 0.92 3.82
C PHE A 313 16.81 -0.42 4.52
N LEU A 314 15.88 -1.36 4.44
CA LEU A 314 16.08 -2.64 5.10
C LEU A 314 17.27 -3.40 4.50
N SER A 315 17.39 -3.44 3.17
CA SER A 315 18.49 -4.14 2.51
C SER A 315 19.88 -3.58 2.88
N GLN A 316 19.99 -2.27 3.10
CA GLN A 316 21.23 -1.62 3.53
C GLN A 316 21.56 -1.98 4.98
N ALA A 317 20.59 -1.90 5.90
CA ALA A 317 20.79 -2.28 7.30
C ALA A 317 21.16 -3.76 7.49
N THR A 318 20.83 -4.61 6.51
CA THR A 318 21.08 -6.05 6.61
C THR A 318 22.24 -6.54 5.75
N LYS A 319 22.88 -5.66 4.98
CA LYS A 319 23.82 -6.06 3.92
C LYS A 319 25.01 -6.84 4.46
N ASP A 320 25.57 -6.37 5.59
CA ASP A 320 26.79 -6.93 6.19
C ASP A 320 26.48 -7.84 7.38
N LEU A 321 25.19 -8.08 7.69
CA LEU A 321 24.74 -8.92 8.79
C LEU A 321 24.58 -10.37 8.37
N LYS A 322 25.21 -11.26 9.12
CA LYS A 322 25.04 -12.71 8.96
C LYS A 322 23.83 -13.17 9.78
N PHE A 323 22.65 -13.20 9.15
CA PHE A 323 21.48 -13.81 9.78
C PHE A 323 21.59 -15.33 9.81
N THR A 324 21.18 -15.93 10.94
CA THR A 324 21.10 -17.38 11.06
C THR A 324 20.03 -17.92 10.11
N LYS A 325 20.44 -18.76 9.15
CA LYS A 325 19.51 -19.43 8.22
C LYS A 325 18.43 -20.16 9.03
N SER A 326 17.14 -19.85 8.81
CA SER A 326 16.08 -20.78 9.20
C SER A 326 16.23 -22.05 8.37
N LYS A 327 16.09 -23.23 8.98
CA LYS A 327 16.20 -24.56 8.36
C LYS A 327 15.18 -24.74 7.21
N ALA A 328 15.47 -24.19 6.05
CA ALA A 328 14.90 -24.55 4.77
C ALA A 328 15.97 -24.20 3.73
N GLY A 329 16.59 -25.23 3.15
CA GLY A 329 17.70 -25.06 2.21
C GLY A 329 17.28 -24.20 1.02
N HIS A 330 18.04 -23.15 0.73
CA HIS A 330 18.89 -23.02 -0.46
C HIS A 330 19.62 -21.68 -0.41
N GLU A 331 20.73 -21.59 -1.13
CA GLU A 331 21.67 -20.48 -1.10
C GLU A 331 21.23 -19.26 -1.91
N GLU A 332 21.70 -18.11 -1.39
CA GLU A 332 21.85 -16.78 -1.97
C GLU A 332 20.62 -15.87 -2.21
N SER A 333 20.77 -14.64 -1.71
CA SER A 333 19.84 -13.50 -1.71
C SER A 333 18.67 -13.55 -0.70
N SER A 334 19.00 -13.51 0.59
CA SER A 334 18.03 -13.17 1.64
C SER A 334 17.59 -11.70 1.54
N SER A 335 16.57 -11.41 0.74
CA SER A 335 15.73 -10.25 1.03
C SER A 335 15.00 -10.56 2.35
N SER A 336 15.02 -9.66 3.33
CA SER A 336 14.32 -9.78 4.61
C SER A 336 13.02 -8.96 4.58
N CYS A 337 11.96 -9.44 5.25
CA CYS A 337 10.68 -8.75 5.36
C CYS A 337 10.31 -8.60 6.82
N LEU A 338 9.63 -7.49 7.11
CA LEU A 338 9.01 -7.28 8.40
C LEU A 338 7.73 -8.13 8.47
N VAL A 339 7.70 -9.11 9.36
CA VAL A 339 6.47 -9.81 9.71
C VAL A 339 5.69 -8.97 10.70
N LYS A 340 4.39 -8.79 10.43
CA LYS A 340 3.45 -8.19 11.38
C LYS A 340 3.45 -9.03 12.66
N PRO A 341 3.70 -8.46 13.85
CA PRO A 341 3.51 -9.19 15.08
C PRO A 341 2.05 -9.66 15.15
N LYS A 342 1.84 -10.97 15.39
CA LYS A 342 0.52 -11.48 15.78
C LYS A 342 0.11 -10.70 17.04
N LYS A 343 -1.05 -10.03 16.99
CA LYS A 343 -1.65 -9.35 18.14
C LYS A 343 -1.67 -10.30 19.34
N ARG A 344 -0.72 -10.17 20.28
CA ARG A 344 -0.91 -10.71 21.62
C ARG A 344 -1.77 -9.70 22.35
N ARG A 345 -3.03 -10.10 22.55
CA ARG A 345 -3.96 -9.47 23.48
C ARG A 345 -3.34 -9.68 24.86
N PHE A 346 -2.72 -8.66 25.43
CA PHE A 346 -2.41 -8.67 26.86
C PHE A 346 -3.75 -8.45 27.56
N MET A 347 -4.37 -9.53 28.03
CA MET A 347 -5.30 -9.41 29.16
C MET A 347 -4.43 -9.34 30.41
N ILE A 348 -4.63 -8.30 31.20
CA ILE A 348 -4.13 -8.20 32.56
C ILE A 348 -5.13 -9.03 33.38
N GLU A 349 -4.73 -10.20 33.84
CA GLU A 349 -5.39 -10.84 34.99
C GLU A 349 -4.89 -10.10 36.22
N SER A 350 -5.81 -9.43 36.90
CA SER A 350 -5.63 -8.89 38.24
C SER A 350 -5.71 -10.05 39.23
N ASP A 351 -4.58 -10.41 39.81
CA ASP A 351 -4.54 -11.22 41.03
C ASP A 351 -5.07 -10.33 42.18
N GLU A 352 -6.31 -10.55 42.61
CA GLU A 352 -6.77 -10.12 43.92
C GLU A 352 -6.40 -11.23 44.92
N GLU A 353 -5.47 -10.89 45.81
CA GLU A 353 -5.26 -11.61 47.08
C GLU A 353 -6.44 -11.31 48.02
N ASP A 354 -7.08 -12.37 48.51
CA ASP A 354 -7.58 -12.50 49.89
C ASP A 354 -7.68 -13.99 50.27
#